data_AF-A0A8S3D8Z0-F1
#
_entry.id   AF-A0A8S3D8Z0-F1
#
_cell.length_a   1.000
_cell.length_b   1.000
_cell.length_c   1.000
_cell.angle_alpha   90.00
_cell.angle_beta   90.00
_cell.angle_gamma   90.00
#
_symmetry.space_group_name_H-M   'P 1'
#
loop_
_entity.id
_entity.type
_entity.pdbx_description
1 polymer ?
#
loop_
_entity_poly.entity_id
_entity_poly.type
_entity_poly.pdbx_seq_one_letter_code
_entity_poly.pdbx_strand_id
1 'polypeptide(L)'
;MEHASAKALNMNVHFIPKSTTENALSFLRSPFGQRLKNKDTFRIVTDMNRENEYPVYNAGARLIKAVRKMGFNNECMVFTSDEKKAKQILESELRLEEQRFVTVSDKTGKLRNFVNFGEMPTSKQQSNFDTSSKLYISSKSNYY
;
A
#
# COMPACT_ATOMS: atom_id res chain seq x y z
N MET A 1 -14.96 -9.54 9.54
CA MET A 1 -14.65 -8.57 8.46
C MET A 1 -15.17 -7.16 8.78
N GLU A 2 -16.15 -6.99 9.68
CA GLU A 2 -16.64 -5.66 10.11
C GLU A 2 -15.66 -4.87 10.99
N HIS A 3 -14.76 -5.54 11.73
CA HIS A 3 -13.95 -4.88 12.76
C HIS A 3 -12.84 -3.94 12.27
N ALA A 4 -12.31 -4.09 11.05
CA ALA A 4 -11.31 -3.16 10.51
C ALA A 4 -11.97 -1.84 10.03
N SER A 5 -13.22 -1.91 9.57
CA SER A 5 -14.02 -0.71 9.25
C SER A 5 -14.57 -0.05 10.51
N ALA A 6 -14.93 -0.84 11.54
CA ALA A 6 -15.55 -0.33 12.76
C ALA A 6 -14.56 0.26 13.78
N LYS A 7 -13.27 -0.11 13.76
CA LYS A 7 -12.25 0.47 14.66
C LYS A 7 -11.51 1.69 14.09
N ALA A 8 -11.87 2.15 12.89
CA ALA A 8 -11.35 3.38 12.28
C ALA A 8 -12.00 4.66 12.83
N LEU A 9 -12.75 4.59 13.94
CA LEU A 9 -13.52 5.71 14.51
C LEU A 9 -12.68 6.89 15.04
N ASN A 10 -11.34 6.82 14.99
CA ASN A 10 -10.45 7.92 15.35
C ASN A 10 -9.40 8.24 14.27
N MET A 11 -9.57 7.72 13.05
CA MET A 11 -8.63 7.91 11.96
C MET A 11 -9.37 8.38 10.71
N ASN A 12 -9.10 9.60 10.26
CA ASN A 12 -9.59 10.16 8.98
C ASN A 12 -8.93 9.50 7.77
N VAL A 13 -8.85 8.17 7.76
CA VAL A 13 -8.15 7.36 6.77
C VAL A 13 -9.17 6.48 6.04
N HIS A 14 -9.32 6.71 4.74
CA HIS A 14 -10.20 5.91 3.89
C HIS A 14 -9.41 4.80 3.20
N PHE A 15 -9.76 3.55 3.49
CA PHE A 15 -9.20 2.39 2.81
C PHE A 15 -10.03 2.02 1.59
N ILE A 16 -9.35 1.88 0.45
CA ILE A 16 -9.91 1.45 -0.82
C ILE A 16 -9.27 0.11 -1.17
N PRO A 17 -9.81 -1.03 -0.67
CA PRO A 17 -9.23 -2.34 -0.94
C PRO A 17 -9.40 -2.70 -2.41
N LYS A 18 -8.39 -3.37 -2.98
CA LYS A 18 -8.42 -3.86 -4.36
C LYS A 18 -7.94 -5.31 -4.39
N SER A 19 -8.71 -6.19 -5.01
CA SER A 19 -8.38 -7.62 -5.04
C SER A 19 -7.22 -7.94 -5.98
N THR A 20 -7.13 -7.26 -7.12
CA THR A 20 -6.14 -7.50 -8.18
C THR A 20 -5.39 -6.21 -8.54
N THR A 21 -4.22 -6.37 -9.15
CA THR A 21 -3.42 -5.30 -9.77
C THR A 21 -4.26 -4.57 -10.81
N GLU A 22 -5.02 -5.30 -11.63
CA GLU A 22 -5.91 -4.70 -12.63
C GLU A 22 -6.99 -3.80 -12.02
N ASN A 23 -7.64 -4.23 -10.94
CA ASN A 23 -8.65 -3.43 -10.25
C ASN A 23 -8.04 -2.16 -9.62
N ALA A 24 -6.81 -2.27 -9.11
CA ALA A 24 -6.08 -1.12 -8.59
C ALA A 24 -5.69 -0.13 -9.69
N LEU A 25 -5.16 -0.62 -10.81
CA LEU A 25 -4.80 0.22 -11.95
C LEU A 25 -6.03 0.87 -12.58
N SER A 26 -7.14 0.16 -12.67
CA SER A 26 -8.42 0.71 -13.16
C SER A 26 -8.92 1.85 -12.27
N PHE A 27 -8.83 1.69 -10.94
CA PHE A 27 -9.12 2.78 -10.01
C PHE A 27 -8.18 3.97 -10.22
N LEU A 28 -6.87 3.74 -10.33
CA LEU A 28 -5.89 4.81 -10.51
C LEU A 28 -6.07 5.54 -11.85
N ARG A 29 -6.56 4.87 -12.89
CA ARG A 29 -6.90 5.49 -14.19
C ARG A 29 -8.20 6.30 -14.16
N SER A 30 -9.09 6.02 -13.22
CA SER A 30 -10.36 6.77 -13.10
C SER A 30 -10.11 8.26 -12.81
N PRO A 31 -11.07 9.16 -13.12
CA PRO A 31 -10.97 10.58 -12.78
C PRO A 31 -10.72 10.82 -11.29
N PHE A 32 -11.29 9.98 -10.41
CA PHE A 32 -11.05 10.08 -8.97
C PHE A 32 -9.61 9.68 -8.61
N GLY A 33 -9.12 8.55 -9.12
CA GLY A 33 -7.74 8.10 -8.87
C GLY A 33 -6.69 9.08 -9.39
N GLN A 34 -6.91 9.67 -10.56
CA GLN A 34 -6.01 10.68 -11.12
C GLN A 34 -5.93 11.95 -10.26
N ARG A 35 -7.00 12.35 -9.57
CA ARG A 35 -6.96 13.49 -8.62
C ARG A 35 -6.07 13.23 -7.40
N LEU A 36 -5.81 11.97 -7.07
CA LEU A 36 -4.94 11.56 -5.96
C LEU A 36 -3.46 11.47 -6.35
N LYS A 37 -3.17 11.60 -7.65
CA LYS A 37 -1.81 11.59 -8.17
C LYS A 37 -0.98 12.68 -7.51
N ASN A 38 0.14 12.27 -6.89
CA ASN A 38 1.07 13.15 -6.18
C ASN A 38 0.48 13.89 -4.96
N LYS A 39 -0.67 13.46 -4.44
CA LYS A 39 -1.17 13.91 -3.13
C LYS A 39 -0.36 13.23 -2.02
N ASP A 40 0.21 14.03 -1.14
CA ASP A 40 0.91 13.59 0.07
C ASP A 40 0.01 12.76 1.00
N THR A 41 -1.30 13.01 0.98
CA THR A 41 -2.35 12.29 1.69
C THR A 41 -2.78 10.98 1.04
N PHE A 42 -2.16 10.56 -0.05
CA PHE A 42 -2.48 9.31 -0.75
C PHE A 42 -1.30 8.35 -0.73
N ARG A 43 -1.53 7.14 -0.21
CA ARG A 43 -0.52 6.09 -0.02
C ARG A 43 -0.98 4.77 -0.61
N ILE A 44 -0.04 4.00 -1.14
CA ILE A 44 -0.30 2.69 -1.75
C ILE A 44 0.43 1.62 -0.94
N VAL A 45 -0.29 0.60 -0.46
CA VAL A 45 0.28 -0.55 0.23
C VAL A 45 -0.02 -1.81 -0.56
N THR A 46 0.98 -2.62 -0.87
CA THR A 46 0.83 -3.90 -1.56
C THR A 46 1.64 -5.01 -0.90
N ASP A 47 1.16 -6.23 -0.99
CA ASP A 47 1.97 -7.40 -0.68
C ASP A 47 2.95 -7.68 -1.84
N MET A 48 4.17 -8.17 -1.52
CA MET A 48 5.10 -8.63 -2.56
C MET A 48 4.54 -9.85 -3.29
N ASN A 49 4.07 -10.82 -2.51
CA ASN A 49 3.55 -12.08 -3.01
C ASN A 49 2.02 -12.08 -2.93
N ARG A 50 1.34 -12.35 -4.05
CA ARG A 50 -0.13 -12.38 -4.11
C ARG A 50 -0.58 -13.60 -4.92
N GLU A 51 -1.24 -14.55 -4.26
CA GLU A 51 -1.59 -15.85 -4.86
C GLU A 51 -2.53 -15.74 -6.06
N ASN A 52 -3.33 -14.68 -6.10
CA ASN A 52 -4.27 -14.40 -7.17
C ASN A 52 -3.66 -13.59 -8.34
N GLU A 53 -2.34 -13.44 -8.37
CA GLU A 53 -1.59 -12.73 -9.41
C GLU A 53 -0.58 -13.67 -10.08
N TYR A 54 -0.30 -13.44 -11.36
CA TYR A 54 0.72 -14.21 -12.09
C TYR A 54 1.78 -13.28 -12.71
N PRO A 55 3.08 -13.44 -12.39
CA PRO A 55 3.64 -14.38 -11.41
C PRO A 55 3.33 -13.95 -9.96
N VAL A 56 3.14 -14.94 -9.08
CA VAL A 56 2.80 -14.70 -7.67
C VAL A 56 3.89 -13.94 -6.93
N TYR A 57 5.16 -14.27 -7.18
CA TYR A 57 6.31 -13.88 -6.34
C TYR A 57 6.77 -12.42 -6.49
N ASN A 58 6.33 -11.70 -7.51
CA ASN A 58 6.73 -10.30 -7.77
C ASN A 58 5.53 -9.36 -7.98
N ALA A 59 4.33 -9.78 -7.56
CA ALA A 59 3.10 -9.03 -7.79
C ALA A 59 3.18 -7.57 -7.30
N GLY A 60 3.73 -7.35 -6.11
CA GLY A 60 3.92 -6.00 -5.55
C GLY A 60 4.87 -5.13 -6.37
N ALA A 61 5.99 -5.69 -6.84
CA ALA A 61 6.94 -4.98 -7.69
C ALA A 61 6.31 -4.57 -9.02
N ARG A 62 5.55 -5.47 -9.66
CA ARG A 62 4.84 -5.16 -10.92
C ARG A 62 3.81 -4.05 -10.74
N LEU A 63 3.07 -4.05 -9.63
CA LEU A 63 2.14 -2.97 -9.33
C LEU A 63 2.88 -1.64 -9.19
N ILE A 64 3.96 -1.58 -8.42
CA ILE A 64 4.76 -0.35 -8.28
C ILE A 64 5.25 0.14 -9.64
N LYS A 65 5.79 -0.74 -10.47
CA LYS A 65 6.22 -0.41 -11.84
C LYS A 65 5.10 0.23 -12.64
N ALA A 66 3.90 -0.35 -12.62
CA ALA A 66 2.75 0.18 -13.34
C ALA A 66 2.28 1.53 -12.79
N VAL A 67 2.27 1.71 -11.46
CA VAL A 67 1.95 2.97 -10.77
C VAL A 67 2.93 4.08 -11.19
N ARG A 68 4.23 3.79 -11.21
CA ARG A 68 5.28 4.73 -11.61
C ARG A 68 5.19 5.10 -13.09
N LYS A 69 4.91 4.13 -13.97
CA LYS A 69 4.62 4.40 -15.40
C LYS A 69 3.43 5.32 -15.62
N MET A 70 2.45 5.31 -14.71
CA MET A 70 1.31 6.25 -14.73
C MET A 70 1.66 7.64 -14.16
N GLY A 71 2.89 7.84 -13.70
CA GLY A 71 3.43 9.10 -13.17
C GLY A 71 3.03 9.38 -11.72
N PHE A 72 2.54 8.41 -10.97
CA PHE A 72 2.27 8.57 -9.54
C PHE A 72 3.60 8.52 -8.79
N ASN A 73 3.92 9.56 -8.02
CA ASN A 73 5.11 9.64 -7.16
C ASN A 73 4.77 9.52 -5.66
N ASN A 74 3.56 9.05 -5.36
CA ASN A 74 3.10 8.83 -3.99
C ASN A 74 3.96 7.80 -3.25
N GLU A 75 3.96 7.89 -1.92
CA GLU A 75 4.60 6.90 -1.05
C GLU A 75 3.94 5.53 -1.24
N CYS A 76 4.79 4.53 -1.43
CA CYS A 76 4.39 3.14 -1.60
C CYS A 76 5.04 2.28 -0.52
N MET A 77 4.30 1.32 0.04
CA MET A 77 4.84 0.29 0.91
C MET A 77 4.61 -1.09 0.31
N VAL A 78 5.68 -1.88 0.25
CA VAL A 78 5.60 -3.32 0.05
C VAL A 78 5.62 -4.01 1.40
N PHE A 79 4.51 -4.61 1.78
CA PHE A 79 4.42 -5.46 2.95
C PHE A 79 4.77 -6.91 2.56
N THR A 80 5.57 -7.60 3.36
CA THR A 80 6.12 -8.91 2.98
C THR A 80 6.51 -9.69 4.22
N SER A 81 6.58 -11.02 4.13
CA SER A 81 7.16 -11.86 5.18
C SER A 81 8.69 -11.87 5.18
N ASP A 82 9.31 -11.50 4.06
CA ASP A 82 10.77 -11.46 3.89
C ASP A 82 11.19 -10.12 3.26
N GLU A 83 11.66 -9.20 4.11
CA GLU A 83 12.10 -7.86 3.70
C GLU A 83 13.32 -7.92 2.76
N LYS A 84 14.24 -8.87 2.99
CA LYS A 84 15.48 -8.98 2.20
C LYS A 84 15.18 -9.46 0.79
N LYS A 85 14.40 -10.54 0.66
CA LYS A 85 14.00 -11.08 -0.64
C LYS A 85 13.17 -10.07 -1.44
N ALA A 86 12.25 -9.36 -0.78
CA ALA A 86 11.46 -8.33 -1.44
C ALA A 86 12.32 -7.18 -1.98
N LYS A 87 13.34 -6.72 -1.22
CA LYS A 87 14.29 -5.70 -1.71
C LYS A 87 15.05 -6.17 -2.95
N GLN A 88 15.57 -7.40 -2.94
CA GLN A 88 16.26 -7.97 -4.10
C GLN A 88 15.35 -8.04 -5.34
N ILE A 89 14.09 -8.43 -5.17
CA ILE A 89 13.10 -8.45 -6.25
C ILE A 89 12.88 -7.03 -6.79
N LEU A 90 12.68 -6.03 -5.91
CA LEU A 90 12.50 -4.64 -6.34
C LEU A 90 13.73 -4.11 -7.09
N GLU A 91 14.93 -4.42 -6.62
CA GLU A 91 16.18 -4.03 -7.28
C GLU A 91 16.33 -4.66 -8.68
N SER A 92 15.85 -5.89 -8.86
CA SER A 92 15.86 -6.55 -10.18
C SER A 92 14.75 -6.10 -11.13
N GLU A 93 13.59 -5.70 -10.61
CA GLU A 93 12.38 -5.44 -11.40
C GLU A 93 12.18 -3.96 -11.73
N LEU A 94 12.70 -3.06 -10.88
CA LEU A 94 12.47 -1.63 -10.93
C LEU A 94 13.75 -0.86 -11.20
N ARG A 95 13.63 0.21 -12.00
CA ARG A 95 14.69 1.19 -12.16
C ARG A 95 14.84 2.06 -10.90
N LEU A 96 15.99 2.70 -10.73
CA LEU A 96 16.29 3.52 -9.55
C LEU A 96 15.25 4.62 -9.32
N GLU A 97 14.74 5.24 -10.38
CA GLU A 97 13.68 6.25 -10.31
C GLU A 97 12.34 5.68 -9.84
N GLU A 98 12.04 4.43 -10.20
CA GLU A 98 10.80 3.74 -9.82
C GLU A 98 10.81 3.31 -8.35
N GLN A 99 12.00 3.07 -7.79
CA GLN A 99 12.22 2.72 -6.38
C GLN A 99 12.06 3.92 -5.43
N ARG A 100 12.03 5.15 -5.94
CA ARG A 100 11.82 6.34 -5.09
C ARG A 100 10.50 6.25 -4.33
N PHE A 101 10.53 6.65 -3.06
CA PHE A 101 9.37 6.61 -2.15
C PHE A 101 8.75 5.22 -1.98
N VAL A 102 9.52 4.15 -2.19
CA VAL A 102 9.12 2.77 -1.89
C VAL A 102 9.76 2.34 -0.57
N THR A 103 8.94 1.91 0.39
CA THR A 103 9.38 1.29 1.64
C THR A 103 9.04 -0.19 1.61
N VAL A 104 9.93 -1.03 2.12
CA VAL A 104 9.66 -2.48 2.32
C VAL A 104 9.66 -2.76 3.81
N SER A 105 8.72 -3.58 4.27
CA SER A 105 8.66 -3.95 5.69
C SER A 105 7.87 -5.25 5.91
N ASP A 106 8.31 -6.02 6.90
CA ASP A 106 7.59 -7.15 7.50
C ASP A 106 6.89 -6.80 8.82
N LYS A 107 7.22 -5.63 9.40
CA LYS A 107 6.70 -5.19 10.70
C LYS A 107 5.33 -4.53 10.59
N THR A 108 4.33 -5.10 11.25
CA THR A 108 2.98 -4.51 11.36
C THR A 108 2.98 -3.09 11.95
N GLY A 109 3.89 -2.79 12.88
CA GLY A 109 4.03 -1.43 13.43
C GLY A 109 4.43 -0.39 12.39
N LYS A 110 5.31 -0.75 11.44
CA LYS A 110 5.68 0.13 10.32
C LYS A 110 4.50 0.31 9.36
N LEU A 111 3.75 -0.75 9.07
CA LEU A 111 2.52 -0.67 8.28
C LEU A 111 1.50 0.29 8.91
N ARG A 112 1.26 0.18 10.22
CA ARG A 112 0.36 1.09 10.95
C ARG A 112 0.79 2.55 10.82
N ASN A 113 2.06 2.85 11.06
CA ASN A 113 2.58 4.20 10.94
C ASN A 113 2.50 4.71 9.49
N PHE A 114 2.72 3.82 8.52
CA PHE A 114 2.60 4.11 7.11
C PHE A 114 1.17 4.39 6.66
N VAL A 115 0.14 3.77 7.25
CA VAL A 115 -1.25 4.11 6.88
C VAL A 115 -1.79 5.33 7.63
N ASN A 116 -1.18 5.69 8.77
CA ASN A 116 -1.67 6.73 9.69
C ASN A 116 -1.08 8.14 9.48
N PHE A 117 -0.33 8.39 8.40
CA PHE A 117 0.23 9.73 8.09
C PHE A 117 1.02 10.41 9.21
N GLY A 118 1.57 9.63 10.16
CA GLY A 118 2.49 10.14 11.19
C GLY A 118 1.87 10.56 12.53
N GLU A 119 0.65 10.15 12.88
CA GLU A 119 0.24 10.27 14.29
C GLU A 119 0.93 9.19 15.14
N MET A 120 1.73 9.65 16.11
CA MET A 120 2.34 8.80 17.14
C MET A 120 1.28 7.87 17.74
N PRO A 121 1.55 6.56 17.90
CA PRO A 121 0.62 5.67 18.55
C PRO A 121 0.47 6.08 20.02
N THR A 122 -0.68 6.63 20.40
CA THR A 122 -1.10 6.62 21.80
C THR A 122 -1.17 5.16 22.23
N SER A 123 -0.34 4.82 23.22
CA SER A 123 -0.09 3.48 23.72
C SER A 123 -1.37 2.69 24.01
N LYS A 124 -1.32 1.40 23.67
CA LYS A 124 -2.29 0.29 23.89
C LYS A 124 -3.15 -0.06 22.69
N GLN A 125 -2.77 -1.13 22.00
CA GLN A 125 -3.60 -2.33 21.78
C GLN A 125 -2.86 -3.29 20.83
N GLN A 126 -2.39 -4.40 21.40
CA GLN A 126 -2.04 -5.63 20.69
C GLN A 126 -3.34 -6.40 20.42
N SER A 127 -3.54 -6.84 19.18
CA SER A 127 -4.22 -8.11 18.90
C SER A 127 -3.89 -8.59 17.50
N ASN A 128 -3.69 -9.91 17.40
CA ASN A 128 -3.23 -10.69 16.25
C ASN A 128 -4.00 -10.40 14.95
N PHE A 129 -3.27 -10.26 13.85
CA PHE A 129 -3.82 -10.16 12.48
C PHE A 129 -3.51 -11.45 11.72
N ASP A 130 -4.56 -11.99 11.13
CA ASP A 130 -4.56 -13.16 10.25
C ASP A 130 -4.09 -12.77 8.83
N THR A 131 -3.16 -13.54 8.28
CA THR A 131 -2.42 -13.28 7.03
C THR A 131 -3.21 -13.72 5.80
N SER A 132 -4.23 -12.95 5.44
CA SER A 132 -4.91 -13.06 4.14
C SER A 132 -4.45 -11.92 3.22
N SER A 133 -3.84 -12.25 2.09
CA SER A 133 -3.25 -11.34 1.08
C SER A 133 -4.21 -10.23 0.66
N LYS A 134 -3.92 -8.97 0.97
CA LYS A 134 -4.82 -7.83 0.70
C LYS A 134 -4.03 -6.58 0.35
N LEU A 135 -4.40 -5.96 -0.79
CA LEU A 135 -3.88 -4.69 -1.27
C LEU A 135 -4.75 -3.54 -0.72
N TYR A 136 -4.10 -2.54 -0.10
CA TYR A 136 -4.77 -1.42 0.56
C TYR A 136 -4.31 -0.10 -0.04
N ILE A 137 -5.26 0.70 -0.51
CA ILE A 137 -5.03 2.06 -0.94
C ILE A 137 -5.61 2.98 0.15
N SER A 138 -4.84 3.93 0.64
CA SER A 138 -5.23 4.79 1.78
C SER A 138 -5.24 6.26 1.36
N SER A 139 -6.31 6.99 1.70
CA SER A 139 -6.45 8.45 1.46
C SER A 139 -6.93 9.16 2.72
N LYS A 140 -6.29 10.27 3.12
CA LYS A 140 -6.81 11.17 4.17
C LYS A 140 -7.87 12.11 3.59
N SER A 141 -9.02 12.25 4.25
CA SER A 141 -10.03 13.24 3.87
C SER A 141 -9.70 14.59 4.52
N ASN A 142 -9.49 15.62 3.71
CA ASN A 142 -9.51 17.00 4.17
C ASN A 142 -10.90 17.55 3.81
N TYR A 143 -11.81 17.54 4.78
CA TYR A 143 -13.06 18.28 4.67
C TYR A 143 -12.72 19.78 4.77
N TYR A 144 -12.97 20.51 3.68
CA TYR A 144 -13.28 21.94 3.69
C TYR A 144 -14.79 22.08 3.50
#